data_AF-F4QFK0-F1
#
_entry.id   AF-F4QFK0-F1
#
_cell.length_a   1.000
_cell.length_b   1.000
_cell.length_c   1.000
_cell.angle_alpha   90.00
_cell.angle_beta   90.00
_cell.angle_gamma   90.00
#
_symmetry.space_group_name_H-M   'P 1'
#
loop_
_entity.id
_entity.type
_entity.pdbx_description
1 polymer ?
#
loop_
_entity_poly.entity_id
_entity_poly.type
_entity_poly.pdbx_seq_one_letter_code
_entity_poly.pdbx_strand_id
1 'polypeptide(L)'
;MTQKNKTTTTTTTTTNTTTTSSEKKKKKNKKKKKKTQLGSDDEHTYNYGNVIDTNKEWNEEILGQYLKDAGFVRGSLDNTPANNKVAEMTPIYVDFTNKVVSKALHISGGSKDAHYKLEQSGNDMIDYGKAFNLIGGYIDIFESLGPYMPPSYTKMTCLLVVAAYVLGLPGYGSFVNNVKHTLVEMNKEIPRGIHDLSIKIRYNRFYGLPDQQKLVWDKSKLTQYLLTNSIRKYSTTKYPPTKDNFNHIIKICKWVMNLITKNLGSVMKQGRALELQRQLDRATVEEALQIVGRMAFPLWKARDKWALDMRLYLLFITLLAFQSGVINYIHTPLIIDSLQPETLNSLEHPFYDFDVDIPSSFMRIHNSLE
;
A
#
# COMPACT_ATOMS: atom_id res chain seq x y z
N MET A 1 31.97 60.03 -9.69
CA MET A 1 32.94 59.86 -10.78
C MET A 1 33.20 58.38 -10.96
N THR A 2 33.05 57.96 -12.20
CA THR A 2 32.99 56.59 -12.72
C THR A 2 34.35 55.89 -12.64
N GLN A 3 34.38 54.61 -12.24
CA GLN A 3 35.46 53.71 -12.63
C GLN A 3 34.86 52.40 -13.17
N LYS A 4 35.16 52.16 -14.44
CA LYS A 4 34.78 51.03 -15.28
C LYS A 4 36.08 50.29 -15.63
N ASN A 5 35.99 48.96 -15.71
CA ASN A 5 36.79 47.97 -16.46
C ASN A 5 36.94 46.71 -15.58
N LYS A 6 36.93 45.47 -16.08
CA LYS A 6 37.36 44.98 -17.40
C LYS A 6 36.80 43.57 -17.63
N THR A 7 36.39 43.28 -18.86
CA THR A 7 36.03 41.94 -19.37
C THR A 7 37.30 41.14 -19.67
N THR A 8 37.31 39.83 -19.40
CA THR A 8 38.35 38.90 -19.87
C THR A 8 37.69 37.72 -20.57
N THR A 9 38.05 37.53 -21.84
CA THR A 9 37.69 36.39 -22.70
C THR A 9 38.81 35.36 -22.60
N THR A 10 38.49 34.06 -22.51
CA THR A 10 39.47 32.99 -22.68
C THR A 10 38.95 31.97 -23.69
N THR A 11 39.64 31.92 -24.81
CA THR A 11 39.53 30.92 -25.89
C THR A 11 40.44 29.75 -25.52
N THR A 12 40.02 28.51 -25.76
CA THR A 12 40.97 27.38 -25.77
C THR A 12 40.69 26.45 -26.95
N THR A 13 41.78 26.17 -27.64
CA THR A 13 41.93 25.63 -28.98
C THR A 13 41.90 24.10 -28.99
N THR A 14 41.37 23.56 -30.09
CA THR A 14 41.33 22.14 -30.46
C THR A 14 42.69 21.68 -31.00
N THR A 15 43.12 20.45 -30.67
CA THR A 15 44.22 19.77 -31.37
C THR A 15 43.84 18.33 -31.66
N ASN A 16 43.76 18.00 -32.95
CA ASN A 16 43.72 16.64 -33.50
C ASN A 16 45.14 16.25 -33.93
N THR A 17 45.55 15.01 -33.64
CA THR A 17 46.58 14.31 -34.45
C THR A 17 46.26 12.81 -34.50
N THR A 18 46.35 12.27 -35.71
CA THR A 18 46.02 10.91 -36.15
C THR A 18 47.30 10.11 -36.45
N THR A 19 47.29 8.78 -36.30
CA THR A 19 47.93 7.69 -37.11
C THR A 19 48.04 6.41 -36.22
N THR A 20 47.84 5.14 -36.61
CA THR A 20 47.76 4.42 -37.91
C THR A 20 47.27 2.96 -37.72
N SER A 21 46.49 2.48 -38.71
CA SER A 21 46.58 1.20 -39.46
C SER A 21 46.64 -0.20 -38.78
N SER A 22 45.61 -1.02 -39.02
CA SER A 22 45.68 -2.36 -39.69
C SER A 22 44.24 -2.91 -39.93
N GLU A 23 43.74 -2.86 -41.18
CA GLU A 23 43.64 -3.91 -42.21
C GLU A 23 42.45 -4.90 -42.16
N LYS A 24 41.54 -4.70 -43.15
CA LYS A 24 40.83 -5.67 -44.03
C LYS A 24 39.87 -6.74 -43.45
N LYS A 25 38.58 -6.63 -43.82
CA LYS A 25 37.96 -7.39 -44.95
C LYS A 25 36.47 -7.05 -45.16
N LYS A 26 36.10 -6.82 -46.43
CA LYS A 26 34.74 -6.67 -46.98
C LYS A 26 33.89 -7.93 -46.77
N LYS A 27 32.61 -7.76 -46.41
CA LYS A 27 31.52 -8.62 -46.91
C LYS A 27 30.24 -7.80 -47.13
N LYS A 28 29.88 -7.62 -48.41
CA LYS A 28 28.55 -7.18 -48.85
C LYS A 28 27.51 -8.21 -48.41
N ASN A 29 26.34 -7.78 -47.93
CA ASN A 29 25.08 -8.39 -48.38
C ASN A 29 23.83 -7.53 -48.17
N LYS A 30 23.18 -7.27 -49.32
CA LYS A 30 21.74 -7.19 -49.60
C LYS A 30 20.79 -6.60 -48.54
N LYS A 31 20.28 -5.40 -48.88
CA LYS A 31 18.90 -4.98 -48.58
C LYS A 31 17.93 -6.11 -48.92
N LYS A 32 17.24 -6.66 -47.92
CA LYS A 32 15.95 -7.35 -48.09
C LYS A 32 14.89 -6.55 -47.35
N LYS A 33 13.97 -5.93 -48.11
CA LYS A 33 12.65 -5.52 -47.62
C LYS A 33 11.93 -6.77 -47.11
N LYS A 34 11.53 -6.78 -45.83
CA LYS A 34 10.44 -7.60 -45.27
C LYS A 34 9.54 -6.61 -44.52
N LYS A 35 8.46 -6.17 -45.17
CA LYS A 35 7.07 -6.59 -44.91
C LYS A 35 6.74 -6.55 -43.41
N THR A 36 5.98 -5.52 -43.05
CA THR A 36 5.18 -5.38 -41.85
C THR A 36 4.48 -6.70 -41.51
N GLN A 37 4.74 -7.23 -40.33
CA GLN A 37 3.95 -8.28 -39.71
C GLN A 37 3.69 -7.84 -38.28
N LEU A 38 2.42 -7.57 -37.97
CA LEU A 38 1.90 -7.47 -36.62
C LEU A 38 2.06 -8.85 -35.94
N GLY A 39 2.44 -8.84 -34.66
CA GLY A 39 2.25 -9.97 -33.74
C GLY A 39 3.39 -10.97 -33.70
N SER A 40 4.34 -10.74 -32.80
CA SER A 40 5.13 -11.76 -32.11
C SER A 40 5.52 -11.14 -30.78
N ASP A 41 4.88 -11.57 -29.69
CA ASP A 41 5.42 -11.39 -28.35
C ASP A 41 6.74 -12.15 -28.33
N ASP A 42 7.82 -11.47 -28.70
CA ASP A 42 9.16 -11.94 -28.44
C ASP A 42 9.27 -11.98 -26.92
N GLU A 43 9.35 -13.20 -26.38
CA GLU A 43 9.60 -13.55 -25.00
C GLU A 43 10.99 -12.99 -24.64
N HIS A 44 11.06 -11.67 -24.42
CA HIS A 44 12.24 -10.99 -23.94
C HIS A 44 12.56 -11.62 -22.59
N THR A 45 13.66 -12.38 -22.55
CA THR A 45 14.22 -12.89 -21.31
C THR A 45 14.76 -11.69 -20.53
N TYR A 46 13.87 -10.98 -19.83
CA TYR A 46 14.27 -9.93 -18.91
C TYR A 46 15.07 -10.61 -17.80
N ASN A 47 16.35 -10.25 -17.71
CA ASN A 47 17.12 -10.57 -16.52
C ASN A 47 16.56 -9.68 -15.42
N TYR A 48 15.76 -10.24 -14.52
CA TYR A 48 14.99 -9.50 -13.51
C TYR A 48 15.86 -8.94 -12.37
N GLY A 49 16.97 -8.31 -12.74
CA GLY A 49 18.08 -7.97 -11.86
C GLY A 49 18.85 -9.23 -11.45
N ASN A 50 20.18 -9.16 -11.43
CA ASN A 50 20.92 -10.06 -10.54
C ASN A 50 20.35 -9.89 -9.13
N VAL A 51 20.29 -10.96 -8.33
CA VAL A 51 19.80 -10.93 -6.94
C VAL A 51 20.66 -9.94 -6.14
N ILE A 52 20.26 -8.67 -6.12
CA ILE A 52 20.91 -7.65 -5.30
C ILE A 52 20.45 -7.91 -3.87
N ASP A 53 21.42 -7.94 -2.96
CA ASP A 53 21.17 -8.11 -1.54
C ASP A 53 20.30 -6.95 -1.02
N THR A 54 19.03 -7.23 -0.79
CA THR A 54 18.08 -6.26 -0.22
C THR A 54 18.35 -6.00 1.26
N ASN A 55 19.17 -6.80 1.94
CA ASN A 55 19.51 -6.55 3.34
C ASN A 55 20.51 -5.40 3.49
N LYS A 56 21.19 -5.00 2.41
CA LYS A 56 22.07 -3.83 2.38
C LYS A 56 21.28 -2.57 2.09
N GLU A 57 21.78 -1.44 2.59
CA GLU A 57 21.25 -0.14 2.21
C GLU A 57 21.48 0.13 0.73
N TRP A 58 20.43 0.61 0.06
CA TRP A 58 20.50 1.11 -1.31
C TRP A 58 20.53 2.64 -1.27
N ASN A 59 21.18 3.23 -2.25
CA ASN A 59 21.10 4.64 -2.56
C ASN A 59 20.47 4.82 -3.97
N GLU A 60 20.35 6.07 -4.43
CA GLU A 60 19.78 6.35 -5.74
C GLU A 60 20.57 5.71 -6.88
N GLU A 61 21.90 5.63 -6.78
CA GLU A 61 22.74 4.99 -7.81
C GLU A 61 22.49 3.48 -7.89
N ILE A 62 22.44 2.78 -6.75
CA ILE A 62 22.15 1.34 -6.69
C ILE A 62 20.75 1.07 -7.25
N LEU A 63 19.76 1.89 -6.87
CA LEU A 63 18.41 1.78 -7.41
C LEU A 63 18.39 1.99 -8.92
N GLY A 64 19.05 3.04 -9.41
CA GLY A 64 19.10 3.36 -10.83
C GLY A 64 19.76 2.27 -11.65
N GLN A 65 20.80 1.64 -11.11
CA GLN A 65 21.48 0.50 -11.72
C GLN A 65 20.59 -0.75 -11.71
N TYR A 66 19.94 -1.06 -10.59
CA TYR A 66 18.97 -2.15 -10.49
C TYR A 66 17.84 -2.02 -11.53
N LEU A 67 17.23 -0.83 -11.63
CA LEU A 67 16.14 -0.59 -12.59
C LEU A 67 16.64 -0.69 -14.03
N LYS A 68 17.83 -0.17 -14.32
CA LYS A 68 18.46 -0.32 -15.64
C LYS A 68 18.67 -1.79 -16.00
N ASP A 69 19.23 -2.57 -15.07
CA ASP A 69 19.50 -4.00 -15.27
C ASP A 69 18.21 -4.80 -15.41
N ALA A 70 17.14 -4.40 -14.72
CA ALA A 70 15.81 -4.96 -14.84
C ALA A 70 15.08 -4.56 -16.15
N GLY A 71 15.71 -3.77 -17.02
CA GLY A 71 15.20 -3.39 -18.34
C GLY A 71 14.33 -2.13 -18.37
N PHE A 72 14.32 -1.33 -17.29
CA PHE A 72 13.67 -0.02 -17.31
C PHE A 72 14.55 0.99 -18.04
N VAL A 73 13.93 1.81 -18.89
CA VAL A 73 14.64 2.84 -19.67
C VAL A 73 14.36 4.20 -19.05
N ARG A 74 15.39 4.81 -18.47
CA ARG A 74 15.33 6.17 -17.91
C ARG A 74 15.15 7.19 -19.02
N GLY A 75 14.16 8.06 -18.88
CA GLY A 75 13.87 9.09 -19.88
C GLY A 75 13.35 8.54 -21.20
N SER A 76 12.79 7.32 -21.21
CA SER A 76 12.19 6.70 -22.39
C SER A 76 10.96 7.48 -22.84
N LEU A 77 11.17 8.47 -23.69
CA LEU A 77 10.11 9.27 -24.26
C LEU A 77 10.04 8.98 -25.75
N ASP A 78 9.06 8.16 -26.12
CA ASP A 78 8.51 8.12 -27.46
C ASP A 78 8.05 9.53 -27.85
N ASN A 79 8.92 10.35 -28.44
CA ASN A 79 8.69 11.67 -29.08
C ASN A 79 7.81 12.74 -28.36
N THR A 80 7.24 12.47 -27.18
CA THR A 80 6.46 13.42 -26.39
C THR A 80 7.40 14.16 -25.43
N PRO A 81 7.27 15.49 -25.29
CA PRO A 81 8.08 16.24 -24.34
C PRO A 81 7.94 15.70 -22.91
N ALA A 82 9.07 15.54 -22.20
CA ALA A 82 9.10 15.06 -20.81
C ALA A 82 8.11 15.83 -19.91
N ASN A 83 8.04 17.15 -20.10
CA ASN A 83 7.16 18.04 -19.33
C ASN A 83 5.68 17.64 -19.39
N ASN A 84 5.19 17.14 -20.53
CA ASN A 84 3.78 16.77 -20.65
C ASN A 84 3.45 15.51 -19.83
N LYS A 85 4.34 14.52 -19.79
CA LYS A 85 4.12 13.29 -19.01
C LYS A 85 4.33 13.51 -17.50
N VAL A 86 5.21 14.43 -17.12
CA VAL A 86 5.34 14.86 -15.73
C VAL A 86 4.04 15.53 -15.28
N ALA A 87 3.50 16.46 -16.06
CA ALA A 87 2.21 17.10 -15.78
C ALA A 87 1.05 16.09 -15.64
N GLU A 88 1.04 15.02 -16.45
CA GLU A 88 0.03 13.95 -16.35
C GLU A 88 0.15 13.10 -15.08
N MET A 89 1.37 12.97 -14.53
CA MET A 89 1.66 12.11 -13.39
C MET A 89 1.66 12.86 -12.06
N THR A 90 2.03 14.15 -12.03
CA THR A 90 2.06 14.96 -10.80
C THR A 90 0.76 14.91 -9.99
N PRO A 91 -0.44 15.01 -10.58
CA PRO A 91 -1.70 14.85 -9.84
C PRO A 91 -1.80 13.51 -9.10
N ILE A 92 -1.24 12.44 -9.69
CA ILE A 92 -1.23 11.11 -9.07
C ILE A 92 -0.39 11.12 -7.79
N TYR A 93 0.82 11.70 -7.84
CA TYR A 93 1.68 11.84 -6.67
C TYR A 93 0.99 12.67 -5.59
N VAL A 94 0.42 13.82 -5.94
CA VAL A 94 -0.26 14.72 -4.98
C VAL A 94 -1.44 14.02 -4.32
N ASP A 95 -2.30 13.36 -5.09
CA ASP A 95 -3.47 12.64 -4.56
C ASP A 95 -3.06 11.50 -3.63
N PHE A 96 -2.02 10.74 -4.00
CA PHE A 96 -1.50 9.67 -3.16
C PHE A 96 -0.90 10.21 -1.87
N THR A 97 -0.10 11.28 -1.93
CA THR A 97 0.44 11.97 -0.74
C THR A 97 -0.68 12.44 0.18
N ASN A 98 -1.72 13.09 -0.36
CA ASN A 98 -2.86 13.55 0.44
C ASN A 98 -3.56 12.39 1.16
N LYS A 99 -3.81 11.28 0.47
CA LYS A 99 -4.42 10.07 1.05
C LYS A 99 -3.54 9.47 2.16
N VAL A 100 -2.26 9.25 1.86
CA VAL A 100 -1.27 8.67 2.78
C VAL A 100 -1.15 9.50 4.05
N VAL A 101 -0.90 10.80 3.90
CA VAL A 101 -0.63 11.69 5.04
C VAL A 101 -1.90 11.85 5.87
N SER A 102 -3.07 11.97 5.24
CA SER A 102 -4.34 12.00 5.98
C SER A 102 -4.56 10.71 6.79
N LYS A 103 -4.28 9.55 6.19
CA LYS A 103 -4.39 8.25 6.88
C LYS A 103 -3.41 8.16 8.05
N ALA A 104 -2.15 8.56 7.85
CA ALA A 104 -1.13 8.62 8.88
C ALA A 104 -1.56 9.53 10.05
N LEU A 105 -2.00 10.75 9.76
CA LEU A 105 -2.51 11.69 10.77
C LEU A 105 -3.70 11.10 11.54
N HIS A 106 -4.62 10.40 10.87
CA HIS A 106 -5.74 9.74 11.53
C HIS A 106 -5.32 8.59 12.45
N ILE A 107 -4.26 7.86 12.09
CA ILE A 107 -3.71 6.79 12.91
C ILE A 107 -2.96 7.37 14.11
N SER A 108 -2.24 8.49 13.94
CA SER A 108 -1.50 9.18 15.01
C SER A 108 -2.38 10.01 15.95
N GLY A 109 -3.71 9.84 15.95
CA GLY A 109 -4.61 10.55 16.88
C GLY A 109 -5.18 11.87 16.38
N GLY A 110 -4.95 12.27 15.13
CA GLY A 110 -5.42 13.52 14.54
C GLY A 110 -6.95 13.63 14.41
N SER A 111 -7.44 14.87 14.20
CA SER A 111 -8.88 15.19 14.04
C SER A 111 -9.53 14.38 12.91
N LYS A 112 -10.86 14.18 12.97
CA LYS A 112 -11.63 13.52 11.91
C LYS A 112 -11.66 14.31 10.60
N ASP A 113 -11.56 15.63 10.71
CA ASP A 113 -11.55 16.54 9.57
C ASP A 113 -10.11 16.89 9.17
N ALA A 114 -9.10 16.23 9.77
CA ALA A 114 -7.71 16.37 9.39
C ALA A 114 -7.47 15.73 8.02
N HIS A 115 -7.89 16.45 6.99
CA HIS A 115 -7.51 16.18 5.62
C HIS A 115 -6.22 16.93 5.35
N TYR A 116 -5.17 16.18 5.07
CA TYR A 116 -3.98 16.77 4.53
C TYR A 116 -4.23 17.13 3.07
N LYS A 117 -4.00 18.39 2.74
CA LYS A 117 -4.03 18.89 1.37
C LYS A 117 -2.70 19.56 1.09
N LEU A 118 -1.92 18.95 0.21
CA LEU A 118 -0.68 19.51 -0.27
C LEU A 118 -0.94 20.83 -1.02
N GLU A 119 -0.24 21.89 -0.62
CA GLU A 119 -0.30 23.17 -1.31
C GLU A 119 0.43 23.10 -2.65
N GLN A 120 -0.36 23.16 -3.72
CA GLN A 120 0.10 23.18 -5.10
C GLN A 120 0.52 24.60 -5.51
N SER A 121 1.71 24.69 -6.11
CA SER A 121 2.26 25.93 -6.65
C SER A 121 1.80 26.19 -8.09
N GLY A 122 1.24 25.17 -8.77
CA GLY A 122 0.95 25.21 -10.20
C GLY A 122 2.17 24.91 -11.08
N ASN A 123 3.32 24.58 -10.47
CA ASN A 123 4.50 24.09 -11.16
C ASN A 123 4.65 22.59 -10.89
N ASP A 124 4.49 21.77 -11.94
CA ASP A 124 4.43 20.31 -11.81
C ASP A 124 5.69 19.70 -11.19
N MET A 125 6.88 20.27 -11.45
CA MET A 125 8.13 19.77 -10.90
C MET A 125 8.28 20.10 -9.42
N ILE A 126 7.87 21.30 -9.00
CA ILE A 126 7.86 21.69 -7.60
C ILE A 126 6.84 20.86 -6.83
N ASP A 127 5.64 20.70 -7.40
CA ASP A 127 4.54 19.98 -6.76
C ASP A 127 4.82 18.48 -6.68
N TYR A 128 5.44 17.89 -7.71
CA TYR A 128 6.04 16.55 -7.66
C TYR A 128 7.06 16.45 -6.54
N GLY A 129 8.05 17.35 -6.49
CA GLY A 129 9.13 17.30 -5.50
C GLY A 129 8.59 17.35 -4.07
N LYS A 130 7.60 18.23 -3.80
CA LYS A 130 6.91 18.27 -2.51
C LYS A 130 6.18 16.95 -2.21
N ALA A 131 5.37 16.46 -3.15
CA ALA A 131 4.59 15.23 -2.96
C ALA A 131 5.48 14.02 -2.71
N PHE A 132 6.53 13.85 -3.53
CA PHE A 132 7.47 12.75 -3.46
C PHE A 132 8.29 12.78 -2.17
N ASN A 133 8.81 13.95 -1.79
CA ASN A 133 9.54 14.11 -0.53
C ASN A 133 8.66 13.87 0.69
N LEU A 134 7.37 14.21 0.63
CA LEU A 134 6.43 13.89 1.72
C LEU A 134 6.15 12.39 1.81
N ILE A 135 5.97 11.69 0.70
CA ILE A 135 5.87 10.22 0.70
C ILE A 135 7.13 9.62 1.35
N GLY A 136 8.30 10.16 0.99
CA GLY A 136 9.60 9.82 1.56
C GLY A 136 9.76 10.15 3.05
N GLY A 137 9.22 11.27 3.51
CA GLY A 137 9.37 11.75 4.89
C GLY A 137 8.40 11.12 5.89
N TYR A 138 7.29 10.56 5.42
CA TYR A 138 6.33 9.83 6.27
C TYR A 138 6.71 8.35 6.46
N ILE A 139 7.93 7.96 6.13
CA ILE A 139 8.38 6.57 6.16
C ILE A 139 8.67 6.02 7.54
N ASP A 140 9.25 6.81 8.45
CA ASP A 140 9.38 6.39 9.85
C ASP A 140 7.99 6.18 10.47
N ILE A 141 7.01 6.96 9.97
CA ILE A 141 5.60 6.77 10.29
C ILE A 141 5.08 5.49 9.61
N PHE A 142 5.41 5.19 8.36
CA PHE A 142 5.01 3.91 7.74
C PHE A 142 5.61 2.67 8.40
N GLU A 143 6.84 2.72 8.90
CA GLU A 143 7.45 1.61 9.63
C GLU A 143 6.75 1.40 10.97
N SER A 144 6.52 2.48 11.72
CA SER A 144 5.78 2.43 13.00
C SER A 144 4.28 2.13 12.83
N LEU A 145 3.69 2.51 11.68
CA LEU A 145 2.30 2.25 11.35
C LEU A 145 2.12 1.04 10.43
N GLY A 146 3.19 0.28 10.16
CA GLY A 146 3.19 -0.85 9.24
C GLY A 146 2.02 -1.81 9.46
N PRO A 147 1.74 -2.24 10.71
CA PRO A 147 0.60 -3.11 11.03
C PRO A 147 -0.78 -2.52 10.69
N TYR A 148 -0.88 -1.19 10.54
CA TYR A 148 -2.12 -0.46 10.30
C TYR A 148 -2.25 0.02 8.85
N MET A 149 -1.21 -0.19 8.02
CA MET A 149 -1.16 0.24 6.63
C MET A 149 -1.22 -0.98 5.69
N PRO A 150 -2.21 -1.03 4.78
CA PRO A 150 -2.35 -2.16 3.86
C PRO A 150 -1.16 -2.29 2.88
N PRO A 151 -0.77 -3.52 2.49
CA PRO A 151 0.37 -3.76 1.61
C PRO A 151 0.34 -2.98 0.29
N SER A 152 -0.85 -2.68 -0.29
CA SER A 152 -0.88 -1.94 -1.56
C SER A 152 -0.35 -0.50 -1.46
N TYR A 153 -0.20 0.08 -0.26
CA TYR A 153 0.49 1.37 -0.10
C TYR A 153 1.94 1.26 -0.54
N THR A 154 2.67 0.27 -0.01
CA THR A 154 4.07 0.01 -0.39
C THR A 154 4.18 -0.35 -1.87
N LYS A 155 3.22 -1.10 -2.42
CA LYS A 155 3.14 -1.40 -3.86
C LYS A 155 2.96 -0.14 -4.70
N MET A 156 2.06 0.77 -4.31
CA MET A 156 1.83 2.04 -5.00
C MET A 156 3.06 2.94 -4.92
N THR A 157 3.66 3.07 -3.74
CA THR A 157 4.91 3.81 -3.54
C THR A 157 6.04 3.27 -4.43
N CYS A 158 6.17 1.94 -4.53
CA CYS A 158 7.11 1.27 -5.44
C CYS A 158 6.84 1.64 -6.91
N LEU A 159 5.59 1.57 -7.37
CA LEU A 159 5.22 1.97 -8.74
C LEU A 159 5.53 3.44 -9.02
N LEU A 160 5.30 4.33 -8.05
CA LEU A 160 5.61 5.75 -8.13
C LEU A 160 7.12 6.03 -8.18
N VAL A 161 7.95 5.24 -7.49
CA VAL A 161 9.41 5.29 -7.59
C VAL A 161 9.88 4.89 -8.99
N VAL A 162 9.35 3.79 -9.52
CA VAL A 162 9.67 3.35 -10.88
C VAL A 162 9.21 4.38 -11.91
N ALA A 163 8.01 4.96 -11.75
CA ALA A 163 7.54 6.00 -12.64
C ALA A 163 8.45 7.24 -12.62
N ALA A 164 8.92 7.65 -11.44
CA ALA A 164 9.87 8.75 -11.31
C ALA A 164 11.18 8.46 -12.05
N TYR A 165 11.72 7.25 -11.91
CA TYR A 165 12.90 6.80 -12.65
C TYR A 165 12.67 6.82 -14.18
N VAL A 166 11.58 6.22 -14.67
CA VAL A 166 11.27 6.15 -16.11
C VAL A 166 11.08 7.54 -16.71
N LEU A 167 10.46 8.46 -15.97
CA LEU A 167 10.30 9.87 -16.36
C LEU A 167 11.60 10.69 -16.28
N GLY A 168 12.65 10.15 -15.66
CA GLY A 168 13.91 10.86 -15.44
C GLY A 168 13.82 11.92 -14.35
N LEU A 169 12.83 11.84 -13.45
CA LEU A 169 12.66 12.76 -12.34
C LEU A 169 13.77 12.58 -11.30
N PRO A 170 14.23 13.67 -10.65
CA PRO A 170 15.23 13.59 -9.60
C PRO A 170 14.63 13.04 -8.28
N GLY A 171 15.50 12.54 -7.40
CA GLY A 171 15.16 12.20 -6.03
C GLY A 171 14.39 10.90 -5.84
N TYR A 172 14.25 10.09 -6.90
CA TYR A 172 13.52 8.81 -6.88
C TYR A 172 14.15 7.78 -5.92
N GLY A 173 15.41 7.97 -5.53
CA GLY A 173 16.11 7.12 -4.56
C GLY A 173 15.93 7.51 -3.09
N SER A 174 15.26 8.62 -2.78
CA SER A 174 15.20 9.19 -1.42
C SER A 174 14.66 8.23 -0.34
N PHE A 175 13.90 7.20 -0.74
CA PHE A 175 13.34 6.19 0.15
C PHE A 175 13.43 4.77 -0.42
N VAL A 176 14.50 4.50 -1.18
CA VAL A 176 14.72 3.20 -1.80
C VAL A 176 14.71 2.05 -0.79
N ASN A 177 15.22 2.25 0.42
CA ASN A 177 15.31 1.20 1.44
C ASN A 177 13.94 0.68 1.89
N ASN A 178 12.90 1.49 1.75
CA ASN A 178 11.53 1.16 2.14
C ASN A 178 10.80 0.38 1.04
N VAL A 179 11.21 0.57 -0.22
CA VAL A 179 10.57 -0.09 -1.36
C VAL A 179 11.40 -1.22 -1.95
N LYS A 180 12.70 -1.37 -1.63
CA LYS A 180 13.60 -2.34 -2.28
C LYS A 180 13.09 -3.78 -2.22
N HIS A 181 12.54 -4.22 -1.08
CA HIS A 181 11.99 -5.57 -0.95
C HIS A 181 10.77 -5.75 -1.86
N THR A 182 9.80 -4.84 -1.79
CA THR A 182 8.61 -4.85 -2.66
C THR A 182 8.96 -4.69 -4.13
N LEU A 183 9.98 -3.89 -4.45
CA LEU A 183 10.46 -3.67 -5.80
C LEU A 183 11.10 -4.93 -6.40
N VAL A 184 11.85 -5.69 -5.61
CA VAL A 184 12.39 -6.99 -6.01
C VAL A 184 11.27 -8.02 -6.17
N GLU A 185 10.35 -8.09 -5.20
CA GLU A 185 9.20 -8.98 -5.23
C GLU A 185 8.32 -8.76 -6.46
N MET A 186 7.97 -7.49 -6.74
CA MET A 186 7.07 -7.11 -7.82
C MET A 186 7.76 -6.92 -9.17
N ASN A 187 9.08 -7.11 -9.27
CA ASN A 187 9.85 -6.70 -10.46
C ASN A 187 9.24 -7.22 -11.77
N LYS A 188 8.78 -8.47 -11.77
CA LYS A 188 8.16 -9.11 -12.94
C LYS A 188 6.82 -8.51 -13.35
N GLU A 189 6.12 -7.90 -12.41
CA GLU A 189 4.78 -7.38 -12.61
C GLU A 189 4.75 -5.92 -13.04
N ILE A 190 5.85 -5.17 -12.87
CA ILE A 190 5.88 -3.73 -13.15
C ILE A 190 6.08 -3.50 -14.66
N PRO A 191 5.16 -2.82 -15.36
CA PRO A 191 5.35 -2.56 -16.78
C PRO A 191 6.59 -1.71 -17.05
N ARG A 192 7.35 -2.05 -18.10
CA ARG A 192 8.57 -1.30 -18.48
C ARG A 192 8.25 -0.01 -19.24
N GLY A 193 7.13 0.02 -19.96
CA GLY A 193 6.64 1.19 -20.68
C GLY A 193 5.86 2.14 -19.76
N ILE A 194 6.07 3.45 -19.91
CA ILE A 194 5.40 4.47 -19.08
C ILE A 194 3.87 4.46 -19.24
N HIS A 195 3.37 4.15 -20.44
CA HIS A 195 1.93 4.09 -20.69
C HIS A 195 1.26 3.00 -19.84
N ASP A 196 1.73 1.76 -19.96
CA ASP A 196 1.20 0.64 -19.18
C ASP A 196 1.46 0.79 -17.68
N LEU A 197 2.59 1.40 -17.30
CA LEU A 197 2.88 1.73 -15.91
C LEU A 197 1.86 2.74 -15.37
N SER A 198 1.54 3.78 -16.13
CA SER A 198 0.54 4.79 -15.75
C SER A 198 -0.86 4.15 -15.60
N ILE A 199 -1.22 3.21 -16.47
CA ILE A 199 -2.45 2.42 -16.36
C ILE A 199 -2.42 1.61 -15.07
N LYS A 200 -1.35 0.85 -14.81
CA LYS A 200 -1.22 0.04 -13.58
C LYS A 200 -1.29 0.89 -12.32
N ILE A 201 -0.68 2.08 -12.33
CA ILE A 201 -0.76 3.06 -11.24
C ILE A 201 -2.21 3.53 -11.06
N ARG A 202 -2.90 3.87 -12.15
CA ARG A 202 -4.28 4.36 -12.07
C ARG A 202 -5.29 3.33 -11.61
N TYR A 203 -5.09 2.06 -11.99
CA TYR A 203 -5.93 0.93 -11.59
C TYR A 203 -5.41 0.22 -10.33
N ASN A 204 -4.31 0.69 -9.73
CA ASN A 204 -3.90 0.23 -8.41
C ASN A 204 -5.02 0.59 -7.42
N ARG A 205 -5.44 -0.37 -6.59
CA ARG A 205 -6.60 -0.25 -5.70
C ARG A 205 -6.55 0.95 -4.74
N PHE A 206 -5.38 1.50 -4.43
CA PHE A 206 -5.25 2.75 -3.66
C PHE A 206 -5.46 4.04 -4.47
N TYR A 207 -5.26 3.97 -5.78
CA TYR A 207 -5.49 5.07 -6.70
C TYR A 207 -6.86 4.98 -7.39
N GLY A 208 -7.18 3.81 -7.96
CA GLY A 208 -8.40 3.50 -8.70
C GLY A 208 -9.37 2.68 -7.86
N LEU A 209 -10.62 3.10 -7.83
CA LEU A 209 -11.66 2.50 -7.01
C LEU A 209 -12.71 1.80 -7.86
N PRO A 210 -12.68 0.47 -7.90
CA PRO A 210 -13.89 -0.32 -8.09
C PRO A 210 -14.70 -0.43 -6.78
N ASP A 211 -14.06 -0.41 -5.60
CA ASP A 211 -14.70 -0.80 -4.34
C ASP A 211 -15.20 0.35 -3.44
N GLN A 212 -14.88 1.62 -3.75
CA GLN A 212 -15.42 2.79 -3.03
C GLN A 212 -16.72 3.31 -3.63
N GLN A 213 -17.42 2.51 -4.44
CA GLN A 213 -18.82 2.80 -4.71
C GLN A 213 -19.53 2.92 -3.35
N LYS A 214 -20.18 4.06 -3.10
CA LYS A 214 -21.03 4.32 -1.92
C LYS A 214 -22.21 3.36 -1.93
N LEU A 215 -21.94 2.07 -1.72
CA LEU A 215 -22.93 1.04 -1.62
C LEU A 215 -23.26 0.95 -0.13
N VAL A 216 -24.52 1.20 0.21
CA VAL A 216 -25.02 0.89 1.56
C VAL A 216 -24.92 -0.61 1.75
N TRP A 217 -24.02 -1.05 2.63
CA TRP A 217 -23.86 -2.46 2.96
C TRP A 217 -24.87 -2.88 4.03
N ASP A 218 -25.56 -3.97 3.76
CA ASP A 218 -26.24 -4.77 4.78
C ASP A 218 -25.42 -6.06 5.01
N LYS A 219 -25.91 -6.92 5.90
CA LYS A 219 -25.26 -8.20 6.21
C LYS A 219 -25.15 -9.11 4.96
N SER A 220 -26.14 -9.09 4.08
CA SER A 220 -26.14 -9.91 2.85
C SER A 220 -25.08 -9.43 1.87
N LYS A 221 -24.97 -8.11 1.66
CA LYS A 221 -23.94 -7.51 0.80
C LYS A 221 -22.54 -7.70 1.37
N LEU A 222 -22.37 -7.57 2.69
CA LEU A 222 -21.10 -7.91 3.34
C LEU A 222 -20.77 -9.40 3.11
N THR A 223 -21.74 -10.30 3.30
CA THR A 223 -21.56 -11.74 3.03
C THR A 223 -21.12 -11.98 1.59
N GLN A 224 -21.82 -11.41 0.62
CA GLN A 224 -21.48 -11.53 -0.80
C GLN A 224 -20.07 -11.00 -1.06
N TYR A 225 -19.72 -9.83 -0.53
CA TYR A 225 -18.39 -9.25 -0.67
C TYR A 225 -17.30 -10.18 -0.10
N LEU A 226 -17.49 -10.72 1.12
CA LEU A 226 -16.53 -11.65 1.73
C LEU A 226 -16.35 -12.94 0.90
N LEU A 227 -17.40 -13.41 0.22
CA LEU A 227 -17.34 -14.59 -0.64
C LEU A 227 -16.63 -14.32 -1.98
N THR A 228 -16.84 -13.14 -2.58
CA THR A 228 -16.51 -12.92 -4.00
C THR A 228 -15.50 -11.83 -4.31
N ASN A 229 -15.01 -11.07 -3.32
CA ASN A 229 -14.04 -10.00 -3.56
C ASN A 229 -12.74 -10.51 -4.20
N SER A 230 -12.01 -9.60 -4.84
CA SER A 230 -10.76 -9.89 -5.57
C SER A 230 -9.51 -9.96 -4.70
N ILE A 231 -9.60 -9.60 -3.42
CA ILE A 231 -8.44 -9.54 -2.51
C ILE A 231 -8.26 -10.88 -1.82
N ARG A 232 -9.29 -11.31 -1.10
CA ARG A 232 -9.28 -12.48 -0.24
C ARG A 232 -10.70 -13.00 -0.10
N LYS A 233 -10.92 -14.17 -0.69
CA LYS A 233 -12.21 -14.87 -0.61
C LYS A 233 -12.25 -15.68 0.67
N TYR A 234 -13.32 -15.52 1.43
CA TYR A 234 -13.60 -16.29 2.63
C TYR A 234 -14.64 -17.36 2.31
N SER A 235 -14.59 -18.48 3.03
CA SER A 235 -15.62 -19.53 2.98
C SER A 235 -16.26 -19.66 4.35
N THR A 236 -17.57 -19.88 4.40
CA THR A 236 -18.31 -20.14 5.65
C THR A 236 -18.02 -21.50 6.27
N THR A 237 -17.19 -22.32 5.62
CA THR A 237 -16.90 -23.70 6.04
C THR A 237 -15.41 -23.96 6.24
N LYS A 238 -14.56 -22.91 6.29
CA LYS A 238 -13.12 -23.10 6.50
C LYS A 238 -12.84 -23.74 7.86
N TYR A 239 -13.52 -23.24 8.90
CA TYR A 239 -13.45 -23.82 10.24
C TYR A 239 -14.75 -24.56 10.54
N PRO A 240 -14.70 -25.83 10.98
CA PRO A 240 -15.92 -26.56 11.30
C PRO A 240 -16.63 -25.90 12.49
N PRO A 241 -17.98 -25.88 12.53
CA PRO A 241 -18.77 -25.27 13.61
C PRO A 241 -18.75 -26.14 14.88
N THR A 242 -17.58 -26.33 15.47
CA THR A 242 -17.36 -27.09 16.70
C THR A 242 -17.45 -26.19 17.93
N LYS A 243 -17.79 -26.79 19.08
CA LYS A 243 -17.78 -26.09 20.37
C LYS A 243 -16.41 -25.47 20.65
N ASP A 244 -15.32 -26.15 20.28
CA ASP A 244 -13.97 -25.65 20.49
C ASP A 244 -13.66 -24.41 19.65
N ASN A 245 -14.03 -24.40 18.36
CA ASN A 245 -13.86 -23.21 17.51
C ASN A 245 -14.68 -22.03 18.03
N PHE A 246 -15.93 -22.27 18.43
CA PHE A 246 -16.77 -21.25 19.05
C PHE A 246 -16.18 -20.73 20.37
N ASN A 247 -15.63 -21.62 21.21
CA ASN A 247 -14.94 -21.22 22.44
C ASN A 247 -13.72 -20.33 22.16
N HIS A 248 -12.96 -20.57 21.09
CA HIS A 248 -11.86 -19.71 20.69
C HIS A 248 -12.34 -18.32 20.28
N ILE A 249 -13.40 -18.23 19.47
CA ILE A 249 -14.00 -16.94 19.09
C ILE A 249 -14.47 -16.18 20.34
N ILE A 250 -15.15 -16.85 21.27
CA ILE A 250 -15.59 -16.26 22.55
C ILE A 250 -14.40 -15.76 23.37
N LYS A 251 -13.29 -16.51 23.45
CA LYS A 251 -12.08 -16.06 24.16
C LYS A 251 -11.52 -14.77 23.56
N ILE A 252 -11.51 -14.65 22.24
CA ILE A 252 -11.03 -13.44 21.56
C ILE A 252 -12.01 -12.27 21.80
N CYS A 253 -13.32 -12.53 21.80
CA CYS A 253 -14.33 -11.54 22.23
C CYS A 253 -14.06 -11.04 23.67
N LYS A 254 -13.76 -11.93 24.62
CA LYS A 254 -13.39 -11.55 26.00
C LYS A 254 -12.14 -10.67 26.02
N TRP A 255 -11.16 -10.97 25.18
CA TRP A 255 -9.95 -10.18 25.07
C TRP A 255 -10.24 -8.75 24.57
N VAL A 256 -11.03 -8.59 23.50
CA VAL A 256 -11.41 -7.26 22.98
C VAL A 256 -12.25 -6.49 24.00
N MET A 257 -13.15 -7.17 24.71
CA MET A 257 -13.89 -6.55 25.81
C MET A 257 -12.95 -6.05 26.90
N ASN A 258 -11.93 -6.83 27.28
CA ASN A 258 -10.92 -6.43 28.24
C ASN A 258 -10.06 -5.24 27.75
N LEU A 259 -9.74 -5.20 26.46
CA LEU A 259 -9.08 -4.04 25.84
C LEU A 259 -9.93 -2.78 26.00
N ILE A 260 -11.22 -2.86 25.67
CA ILE A 260 -12.17 -1.74 25.80
C ILE A 260 -12.32 -1.31 27.27
N THR A 261 -12.53 -2.25 28.19
CA THR A 261 -12.80 -1.95 29.60
C THR A 261 -11.60 -1.30 30.28
N LYS A 262 -10.38 -1.80 30.03
CA LYS A 262 -9.14 -1.23 30.57
C LYS A 262 -8.95 0.22 30.14
N ASN A 263 -9.23 0.54 28.87
CA ASN A 263 -9.00 1.87 28.31
C ASN A 263 -10.12 2.88 28.58
N LEU A 264 -11.32 2.41 28.94
CA LEU A 264 -12.41 3.29 29.40
C LEU A 264 -12.28 3.70 30.88
N GLY A 265 -11.35 3.11 31.64
CA GLY A 265 -11.07 3.49 33.03
C GLY A 265 -12.31 3.51 33.93
N SER A 266 -12.41 4.54 34.80
CA SER A 266 -13.49 4.73 35.79
C SER A 266 -14.87 5.02 35.19
N VAL A 267 -14.95 5.32 33.88
CA VAL A 267 -16.22 5.58 33.18
C VAL A 267 -17.09 4.33 33.15
N MET A 268 -16.47 3.15 33.07
CA MET A 268 -17.18 1.89 33.25
C MET A 268 -17.17 1.51 34.73
N LYS A 269 -18.34 1.66 35.40
CA LYS A 269 -18.49 1.19 36.79
C LYS A 269 -18.01 -0.26 36.88
N GLN A 270 -17.09 -0.55 37.81
CA GLN A 270 -16.45 -1.86 37.96
C GLN A 270 -17.46 -3.03 38.03
N GLY A 271 -18.63 -2.81 38.65
CA GLY A 271 -19.73 -3.78 38.67
C GLY A 271 -20.32 -4.11 37.30
N ARG A 272 -20.39 -3.15 36.36
CA ARG A 272 -20.89 -3.38 34.99
C ARG A 272 -19.88 -4.18 34.16
N ALA A 273 -18.58 -3.92 34.32
CA ALA A 273 -17.54 -4.70 33.64
C ALA A 273 -17.55 -6.16 34.10
N LEU A 274 -17.68 -6.40 35.42
CA LEU A 274 -17.78 -7.76 35.97
C LEU A 274 -19.05 -8.49 35.49
N GLU A 275 -20.17 -7.78 35.39
CA GLU A 275 -21.42 -8.34 34.89
C GLU A 275 -21.32 -8.73 33.40
N LEU A 276 -20.74 -7.87 32.56
CA LEU A 276 -20.48 -8.20 31.15
C LEU A 276 -19.55 -9.39 30.99
N GLN A 277 -18.53 -9.52 31.85
CA GLN A 277 -17.65 -10.68 31.87
C GLN A 277 -18.43 -11.96 32.18
N ARG A 278 -19.31 -11.95 33.20
CA ARG A 278 -20.15 -13.10 33.54
C ARG A 278 -21.13 -13.46 32.42
N GLN A 279 -21.66 -12.47 31.72
CA GLN A 279 -22.50 -12.69 30.54
C GLN A 279 -21.70 -13.38 29.43
N LEU A 280 -20.48 -12.92 29.12
CA LEU A 280 -19.61 -13.56 28.13
C LEU A 280 -19.15 -14.97 28.54
N ASP A 281 -19.06 -15.27 29.83
CA ASP A 281 -18.69 -16.61 30.32
C ASP A 281 -19.78 -17.65 30.06
N ARG A 282 -21.03 -17.22 29.89
CA ARG A 282 -22.19 -18.09 29.63
C ARG A 282 -22.76 -17.92 28.22
N ALA A 283 -22.23 -16.97 27.45
CA ALA A 283 -22.72 -16.61 26.14
C ALA A 283 -22.44 -17.68 25.09
N THR A 284 -23.38 -17.83 24.16
CA THR A 284 -23.12 -18.39 22.83
C THR A 284 -22.17 -17.48 22.05
N VAL A 285 -21.59 -18.00 20.95
CA VAL A 285 -20.69 -17.20 20.10
C VAL A 285 -21.39 -15.98 19.52
N GLU A 286 -22.68 -16.10 19.18
CA GLU A 286 -23.47 -14.99 18.61
C GLU A 286 -23.75 -13.92 19.66
N GLU A 287 -24.11 -14.32 20.89
CA GLU A 287 -24.28 -13.38 21.99
C GLU A 287 -22.97 -12.65 22.33
N ALA A 288 -21.83 -13.36 22.34
CA ALA A 288 -20.53 -12.74 22.57
C ALA A 288 -20.20 -11.69 21.49
N LEU A 289 -20.46 -11.99 20.21
CA LEU A 289 -20.30 -11.04 19.10
C LEU A 289 -21.21 -9.82 19.26
N GLN A 290 -22.47 -10.01 19.65
CA GLN A 290 -23.40 -8.90 19.89
C GLN A 290 -22.94 -8.01 21.05
N ILE A 291 -22.45 -8.60 22.15
CA ILE A 291 -22.00 -7.84 23.32
C ILE A 291 -20.79 -6.98 22.96
N VAL A 292 -19.74 -7.57 22.38
CA VAL A 292 -18.54 -6.82 22.01
C VAL A 292 -18.85 -5.79 20.92
N GLY A 293 -19.71 -6.14 19.95
CA GLY A 293 -20.14 -5.22 18.90
C GLY A 293 -20.85 -3.98 19.45
N ARG A 294 -21.75 -4.16 20.42
CA ARG A 294 -22.42 -3.04 21.11
C ARG A 294 -21.47 -2.18 21.93
N MET A 295 -20.46 -2.78 22.54
CA MET A 295 -19.45 -2.04 23.31
C MET A 295 -18.55 -1.20 22.41
N ALA A 296 -18.18 -1.75 21.25
CA ALA A 296 -17.27 -1.10 20.33
C ALA A 296 -17.92 -0.02 19.47
N PHE A 297 -19.20 -0.18 19.12
CA PHE A 297 -19.94 0.77 18.28
C PHE A 297 -19.80 2.24 18.71
N PRO A 298 -20.06 2.63 19.98
CA PRO A 298 -19.89 4.02 20.42
C PRO A 298 -18.43 4.48 20.41
N LEU A 299 -17.48 3.54 20.47
CA LEU A 299 -16.04 3.79 20.51
C LEU A 299 -15.39 3.70 19.13
N TRP A 300 -16.16 3.34 18.09
CA TRP A 300 -15.60 3.12 16.76
C TRP A 300 -14.90 4.36 16.22
N LYS A 301 -15.32 5.54 16.69
CA LYS A 301 -14.78 6.85 16.31
C LYS A 301 -13.60 7.32 17.17
N ALA A 302 -13.21 6.60 18.23
CA ALA A 302 -12.05 6.91 19.07
C ALA A 302 -10.73 6.78 18.29
N ARG A 303 -9.70 7.55 18.65
CA ARG A 303 -8.48 7.67 17.85
C ARG A 303 -7.22 7.14 18.53
N ASP A 304 -7.33 6.76 19.78
CA ASP A 304 -6.26 6.15 20.54
C ASP A 304 -5.79 4.84 19.90
N LYS A 305 -4.53 4.47 20.14
CA LYS A 305 -3.95 3.21 19.64
C LYS A 305 -4.84 2.00 19.95
N TRP A 306 -5.35 1.90 21.19
CA TRP A 306 -6.23 0.81 21.62
C TRP A 306 -7.53 0.73 20.81
N ALA A 307 -8.04 1.86 20.30
CA ALA A 307 -9.25 1.89 19.49
C ALA A 307 -8.97 1.38 18.06
N LEU A 308 -7.76 1.61 17.53
CA LEU A 308 -7.31 0.99 16.27
C LEU A 308 -7.22 -0.52 16.43
N ASP A 309 -6.57 -0.97 17.49
CA ASP A 309 -6.45 -2.39 17.82
C ASP A 309 -7.84 -3.03 17.94
N MET A 310 -8.76 -2.39 18.68
CA MET A 310 -10.16 -2.82 18.79
C MET A 310 -10.83 -3.03 17.42
N ARG A 311 -10.67 -2.10 16.47
CA ARG A 311 -11.24 -2.23 15.12
C ARG A 311 -10.64 -3.42 14.36
N LEU A 312 -9.32 -3.57 14.40
CA LEU A 312 -8.62 -4.68 13.74
C LEU A 312 -9.08 -6.03 14.30
N TYR A 313 -9.15 -6.16 15.63
CA TYR A 313 -9.63 -7.37 16.28
C TYR A 313 -11.12 -7.63 16.02
N LEU A 314 -11.96 -6.60 15.92
CA LEU A 314 -13.37 -6.79 15.58
C LEU A 314 -13.56 -7.28 14.16
N LEU A 315 -12.81 -6.73 13.20
CA LEU A 315 -12.81 -7.27 11.84
C LEU A 315 -12.31 -8.72 11.85
N PHE A 316 -11.23 -9.01 12.56
CA PHE A 316 -10.67 -10.36 12.69
C PHE A 316 -11.70 -11.37 13.24
N ILE A 317 -12.35 -11.05 14.36
CA ILE A 317 -13.39 -11.89 14.98
C ILE A 317 -14.58 -12.07 14.04
N THR A 318 -15.02 -11.01 13.36
CA THR A 318 -16.14 -11.04 12.40
C THR A 318 -15.84 -12.03 11.28
N LEU A 319 -14.62 -12.00 10.74
CA LEU A 319 -14.20 -12.89 9.67
C LEU A 319 -14.03 -14.34 10.16
N LEU A 320 -13.53 -14.56 11.38
CA LEU A 320 -13.48 -15.91 11.99
C LEU A 320 -14.86 -16.51 12.20
N ALA A 321 -15.79 -15.72 12.73
CA ALA A 321 -17.17 -16.14 12.94
C ALA A 321 -17.85 -16.46 11.60
N PHE A 322 -17.63 -15.62 10.58
CA PHE A 322 -18.07 -15.90 9.22
C PHE A 322 -17.50 -17.23 8.71
N GLN A 323 -16.19 -17.45 8.85
CA GLN A 323 -15.52 -18.66 8.37
C GLN A 323 -15.86 -19.94 9.15
N SER A 324 -16.44 -19.79 10.33
CA SER A 324 -16.91 -20.88 11.19
C SER A 324 -18.41 -21.17 11.00
N GLY A 325 -19.06 -20.53 10.02
CA GLY A 325 -20.48 -20.75 9.70
C GLY A 325 -21.45 -20.13 10.69
N VAL A 326 -21.01 -19.18 11.53
CA VAL A 326 -21.88 -18.49 12.48
C VAL A 326 -22.90 -17.64 11.72
N ILE A 327 -24.19 -17.90 11.90
CA ILE A 327 -25.23 -17.19 11.15
C ILE A 327 -25.17 -15.70 11.48
N ASN A 328 -25.16 -15.33 12.75
CA ASN A 328 -25.10 -13.94 13.21
C ASN A 328 -23.68 -13.48 13.53
N TYR A 329 -22.77 -13.68 12.58
CA TYR A 329 -21.33 -13.39 12.71
C TYR A 329 -20.97 -11.91 12.93
N ILE A 330 -21.94 -10.99 12.89
CA ILE A 330 -21.73 -9.54 12.98
C ILE A 330 -22.86 -8.84 13.74
N HIS A 331 -22.51 -7.80 14.50
CA HIS A 331 -23.47 -6.84 15.02
C HIS A 331 -23.84 -5.82 13.93
N THR A 332 -25.03 -5.95 13.34
CA THR A 332 -25.47 -5.19 12.15
C THR A 332 -25.22 -3.67 12.20
N PRO A 333 -25.42 -2.96 13.33
CA PRO A 333 -25.09 -1.53 13.43
C PRO A 333 -23.63 -1.18 13.12
N LEU A 334 -22.69 -2.12 13.27
CA LEU A 334 -21.29 -1.93 12.91
C LEU A 334 -21.02 -2.00 11.40
N ILE A 335 -21.98 -2.32 10.53
CA ILE A 335 -21.65 -2.56 9.12
C ILE A 335 -21.27 -1.26 8.40
N ILE A 336 -22.19 -0.30 8.29
CA ILE A 336 -22.09 0.81 7.32
C ILE A 336 -20.94 1.78 7.66
N ASP A 337 -20.98 2.39 8.84
CA ASP A 337 -20.04 3.46 9.20
C ASP A 337 -18.82 2.96 9.97
N SER A 338 -18.63 1.64 10.03
CA SER A 338 -17.64 1.02 10.91
C SER A 338 -16.83 -0.06 10.22
N LEU A 339 -17.35 -1.29 10.17
CA LEU A 339 -16.66 -2.45 9.60
C LEU A 339 -16.53 -2.38 8.09
N GLN A 340 -17.45 -1.75 7.34
CA GLN A 340 -17.33 -1.63 5.89
C GLN A 340 -16.05 -0.86 5.49
N PRO A 341 -15.80 0.38 5.97
CA PRO A 341 -14.54 1.07 5.72
C PRO A 341 -13.32 0.26 6.16
N GLU A 342 -13.38 -0.40 7.31
CA GLU A 342 -12.26 -1.20 7.83
C GLU A 342 -11.99 -2.42 6.96
N THR A 343 -13.03 -3.10 6.50
CA THR A 343 -12.96 -4.25 5.59
C THR A 343 -12.36 -3.83 4.24
N LEU A 344 -12.85 -2.72 3.67
CA LEU A 344 -12.37 -2.23 2.39
C LEU A 344 -10.89 -1.83 2.45
N ASN A 345 -10.46 -1.23 3.56
CA ASN A 345 -9.09 -0.77 3.72
C ASN A 345 -8.14 -1.90 4.12
N SER A 346 -8.52 -2.77 5.05
CA SER A 346 -7.55 -3.58 5.79
C SER A 346 -7.47 -5.04 5.34
N LEU A 347 -8.39 -5.53 4.50
CA LEU A 347 -8.45 -6.94 4.08
C LEU A 347 -7.19 -7.50 3.40
N GLU A 348 -6.36 -6.64 2.84
CA GLU A 348 -5.08 -7.03 2.24
C GLU A 348 -4.03 -7.41 3.28
N HIS A 349 -4.22 -7.01 4.54
CA HIS A 349 -3.23 -7.24 5.58
C HIS A 349 -3.02 -8.75 5.80
N PRO A 350 -1.77 -9.23 5.90
CA PRO A 350 -1.47 -10.62 6.21
C PRO A 350 -2.12 -11.14 7.50
N PHE A 351 -2.55 -10.26 8.40
CA PHE A 351 -3.28 -10.63 9.63
C PHE A 351 -4.60 -11.33 9.36
N TYR A 352 -5.21 -11.05 8.20
CA TYR A 352 -6.44 -11.67 7.77
C TYR A 352 -6.20 -12.90 6.89
N ASP A 353 -4.93 -13.30 6.72
CA ASP A 353 -4.55 -14.58 6.14
C ASP A 353 -4.65 -15.69 7.19
N PHE A 354 -5.87 -16.11 7.46
CA PHE A 354 -6.14 -17.15 8.44
C PHE A 354 -5.32 -18.43 8.17
N ASP A 355 -4.69 -18.96 9.21
CA ASP A 355 -3.81 -20.13 9.17
C ASP A 355 -4.62 -21.44 9.07
N VAL A 356 -3.96 -22.55 9.36
CA VAL A 356 -4.57 -23.87 9.58
C VAL A 356 -5.59 -23.83 10.71
N ASP A 357 -5.33 -23.09 11.79
CA ASP A 357 -6.21 -23.01 12.96
C ASP A 357 -6.43 -21.59 13.52
N ILE A 358 -7.49 -21.46 14.33
CA ILE A 358 -7.91 -20.20 14.96
C ILE A 358 -6.86 -19.69 15.96
N PRO A 359 -6.33 -20.49 16.90
CA PRO A 359 -5.27 -20.05 17.82
C PRO A 359 -4.05 -19.43 17.14
N SER A 360 -3.49 -20.10 16.13
CA SER A 360 -2.32 -19.64 15.37
C SER A 360 -2.61 -18.35 14.62
N SER A 361 -3.82 -18.22 14.07
CA SER A 361 -4.27 -16.96 13.46
C SER A 361 -4.34 -15.82 14.48
N PHE A 362 -4.84 -16.07 15.69
CA PHE A 362 -4.93 -15.06 16.74
C PHE A 362 -3.56 -14.62 17.26
N MET A 363 -2.63 -15.57 17.47
CA MET A 363 -1.29 -15.24 17.94
C MET A 363 -0.52 -14.38 16.95
N ARG A 364 -0.69 -14.60 15.63
CA ARG A 364 -0.04 -13.76 14.61
C ARG A 364 -0.51 -12.30 14.66
N ILE A 365 -1.83 -12.06 14.73
CA ILE A 365 -2.33 -10.69 14.85
C ILE A 365 -1.91 -10.06 16.18
N HIS A 366 -1.94 -10.81 17.28
CA HIS A 366 -1.56 -10.29 18.58
C HIS A 366 -0.09 -9.86 18.62
N ASN A 367 0.82 -10.75 18.22
CA ASN A 367 2.26 -10.48 18.20
C ASN A 367 2.66 -9.39 17.20
N SER A 368 1.82 -9.09 16.21
CA SER A 368 2.09 -8.05 15.22
C SER A 368 1.65 -6.65 15.65
N LEU A 369 0.86 -6.54 16.73
CA LEU A 369 0.36 -5.29 17.28
C LEU A 369 1.09 -4.87 18.57
N GLU A 370 1.78 -5.82 19.22
CA GLU A 370 2.79 -5.59 20.28
C GLU A 370 4.10 -5.10 19.67
#